data_AF-A0AAE1B1I3-F1
#
_entry.id   AF-A0AAE1B1I3-F1
#
_cell.length_a   1.000
_cell.length_b   1.000
_cell.length_c   1.000
_cell.angle_alpha   90.00
_cell.angle_beta   90.00
_cell.angle_gamma   90.00
#
_symmetry.space_group_name_H-M   'P 1'
#
loop_
_entity.id
_entity.type
_entity.pdbx_description
1 polymer ?
#
loop_
_entity_poly.entity_id
_entity_poly.type
_entity_poly.pdbx_seq_one_letter_code
_entity_poly.pdbx_strand_id
1 'polypeptide(L)'
;MFMLPFRPGVYILPFRPGVYVLPFRPGVFVLPFRPGVFVLPFRPGVYVLPFRPGAYVLPFRPGVFVLPFRPGVFVLPFRPGVYVLPFRPGVYVLPFRPGVYVLPFRPGVYVLSFRPGVYVLPFRPGVYVLPFRPGVFVLPFRPGVYVLFFFRPGVFVLPFRPGVYVLPFRPGVHVLPFRPGVYVLLFRPGVYVLPF
;
A
#
# COMPACT_ATOMS: atom_id res chain seq x y z
N MET A 1 -11.49 -14.59 23.02
CA MET A 1 -11.83 -14.39 21.60
C MET A 1 -13.21 -13.77 21.53
N PHE A 2 -13.35 -12.54 21.01
CA PHE A 2 -14.64 -11.85 20.92
C PHE A 2 -15.13 -11.82 19.46
N MET A 3 -16.41 -12.12 19.25
CA MET A 3 -17.08 -12.06 17.94
C MET A 3 -18.29 -11.12 18.02
N LEU A 4 -18.28 -10.04 17.23
CA LEU A 4 -19.36 -9.05 17.18
C LEU A 4 -19.84 -8.88 15.73
N PRO A 5 -21.09 -9.27 15.42
CA PRO A 5 -21.68 -9.02 14.11
C PRO A 5 -22.29 -7.61 14.03
N PHE A 6 -22.01 -6.88 12.96
CA PHE A 6 -22.62 -5.57 12.68
C PHE A 6 -23.78 -5.69 11.68
N ARG A 7 -24.84 -4.92 11.89
CA ARG A 7 -25.93 -4.69 10.90
C ARG A 7 -25.57 -3.48 10.02
N PRO A 8 -26.30 -3.21 8.93
CA PRO A 8 -26.13 -1.97 8.18
C PRO A 8 -26.45 -0.75 9.04
N GLY A 9 -25.61 0.29 8.97
CA GLY A 9 -25.77 1.50 9.76
C GLY A 9 -24.50 2.34 9.86
N VAL A 10 -24.53 3.32 10.76
CA VAL A 10 -23.39 4.18 11.11
C VAL A 10 -22.90 3.80 12.51
N TYR A 11 -21.61 3.51 12.65
CA TYR A 11 -21.03 3.04 13.91
C TYR A 11 -19.76 3.77 14.30
N ILE A 12 -19.64 4.08 15.59
CA ILE A 12 -18.43 4.63 16.22
C ILE A 12 -18.11 3.78 17.45
N LEU A 13 -17.10 2.91 17.36
CA LEU A 13 -16.76 1.97 18.43
C LEU A 13 -15.24 1.88 18.65
N PRO A 14 -14.74 2.23 19.85
CA PRO A 14 -13.37 1.97 20.23
C PRO A 14 -13.18 0.54 20.74
N PHE A 15 -12.12 -0.13 20.29
CA PHE A 15 -11.76 -1.46 20.79
C PHE A 15 -10.66 -1.37 21.86
N ARG A 16 -10.81 -2.16 22.94
CA ARG A 16 -9.78 -2.33 23.98
C ARG A 16 -8.74 -3.36 23.53
N PRO A 17 -7.56 -3.42 24.18
CA PRO A 17 -6.59 -4.47 23.90
C PRO A 17 -7.18 -5.88 24.01
N GLY A 18 -6.74 -6.80 23.14
CA GLY A 18 -7.21 -8.18 23.15
C GLY A 18 -7.15 -8.87 21.79
N VAL A 19 -7.87 -9.99 21.68
CA VAL A 19 -7.96 -10.83 20.47
C VAL A 19 -9.40 -10.82 19.94
N TYR A 20 -9.58 -10.33 18.71
CA TYR A 20 -10.90 -10.11 18.11
C TYR A 20 -11.05 -10.68 16.71
N VAL A 21 -12.26 -11.15 16.41
CA VAL A 21 -12.71 -11.49 15.05
C VAL A 21 -14.00 -10.73 14.75
N LEU A 22 -13.94 -9.73 13.86
CA LEU A 22 -15.05 -8.79 13.65
C LEU A 22 -15.42 -8.70 12.17
N PRO A 23 -16.48 -9.39 11.72
CA PRO A 23 -16.98 -9.26 10.36
C PRO A 23 -17.84 -8.00 10.20
N PHE A 24 -17.41 -7.10 9.31
CA PHE A 24 -18.16 -5.88 9.00
C PHE A 24 -19.06 -6.09 7.78
N ARG A 25 -20.33 -5.67 7.93
CA ARG A 25 -21.32 -5.61 6.86
C ARG A 25 -21.34 -4.23 6.19
N PRO A 26 -22.10 -4.05 5.10
CA PRO A 26 -22.19 -2.74 4.47
C PRO A 26 -22.66 -1.64 5.41
N GLY A 27 -22.01 -0.48 5.37
CA GLY A 27 -22.30 0.65 6.24
C GLY A 27 -21.17 1.67 6.32
N VAL A 28 -21.27 2.58 7.29
CA VAL A 28 -20.27 3.61 7.58
C VAL A 28 -19.68 3.39 8.97
N PHE A 29 -18.36 3.27 9.07
CA PHE A 29 -17.71 2.88 10.33
C PHE A 29 -16.53 3.79 10.66
N VAL A 30 -16.44 4.21 11.93
CA VAL A 30 -15.27 4.87 12.52
C VAL A 30 -14.80 4.06 13.72
N LEU A 31 -13.69 3.34 13.59
CA LEU A 31 -13.28 2.34 14.58
C LEU A 31 -11.80 2.46 14.93
N PRO A 32 -11.45 3.06 16.08
CA PRO A 32 -10.08 3.06 16.56
C PRO A 32 -9.72 1.72 17.24
N PHE A 33 -8.65 1.10 16.74
CA PHE A 33 -8.10 -0.14 17.29
C PHE A 33 -6.88 0.13 18.17
N ARG A 34 -6.93 -0.37 19.40
CA ARG A 34 -5.82 -0.38 20.38
C ARG A 34 -4.94 -1.62 20.20
N PRO A 35 -3.79 -1.72 20.89
CA PRO A 35 -2.88 -2.83 20.70
C PRO A 35 -3.51 -4.21 20.91
N GLY A 36 -3.23 -5.15 20.01
CA GLY A 36 -3.83 -6.50 20.08
C GLY A 36 -3.67 -7.29 18.79
N VAL A 37 -4.44 -8.37 18.70
CA VAL A 37 -4.50 -9.27 17.53
C VAL A 37 -5.91 -9.23 16.94
N PHE A 38 -6.03 -8.87 15.68
CA PHE A 38 -7.34 -8.65 15.04
C PHE A 38 -7.45 -9.34 13.69
N VAL A 39 -8.61 -9.96 13.44
CA VAL A 39 -9.03 -10.45 12.12
C VAL A 39 -10.32 -9.75 11.74
N LEU A 40 -10.26 -8.86 10.74
CA LEU A 40 -11.36 -7.94 10.39
C LEU A 40 -11.72 -8.04 8.90
N PRO A 41 -12.65 -8.91 8.50
CA PRO A 41 -13.16 -8.91 7.13
C PRO A 41 -14.16 -7.77 6.88
N PHE A 42 -13.87 -6.95 5.87
CA PHE A 42 -14.71 -5.81 5.48
C PHE A 42 -15.50 -6.09 4.21
N ARG A 43 -16.82 -5.81 4.24
CA ARG A 43 -17.73 -5.80 3.08
C ARG A 43 -17.84 -4.38 2.50
N PRO A 44 -18.60 -4.16 1.40
CA PRO A 44 -18.68 -2.85 0.78
C PRO A 44 -19.23 -1.76 1.68
N GLY A 45 -18.54 -0.62 1.78
CA GLY A 45 -18.93 0.48 2.66
C GLY A 45 -17.88 1.58 2.73
N VAL A 46 -18.03 2.47 3.70
CA VAL A 46 -17.11 3.57 4.00
C VAL A 46 -16.50 3.38 5.38
N TYR A 47 -15.17 3.33 5.47
CA TYR A 47 -14.48 2.99 6.71
C TYR A 47 -13.34 3.95 7.04
N VAL A 48 -13.28 4.39 8.29
CA VAL A 48 -12.17 5.16 8.88
C VAL A 48 -11.62 4.39 10.08
N LEU A 49 -10.45 3.76 9.92
CA LEU A 49 -9.95 2.78 10.89
C LEU A 49 -8.50 3.07 11.27
N PRO A 50 -8.24 3.80 12.37
CA PRO A 50 -6.89 3.97 12.88
C PRO A 50 -6.41 2.75 13.66
N PHE A 51 -5.26 2.21 13.27
CA PHE A 51 -4.64 1.03 13.89
C PHE A 51 -3.41 1.41 14.72
N ARG A 52 -3.41 1.02 16.00
CA ARG A 52 -2.26 1.10 16.91
C ARG A 52 -1.41 -0.18 16.87
N PRO A 53 -0.22 -0.21 17.50
CA PRO A 53 0.70 -1.34 17.39
C PRO A 53 0.08 -2.70 17.72
N GLY A 54 0.30 -3.69 16.86
CA GLY A 54 -0.29 -5.02 17.01
C GLY A 54 -0.13 -5.88 15.77
N ALA A 55 -0.88 -6.99 15.72
CA ALA A 55 -0.94 -7.90 14.58
C ALA A 55 -2.35 -7.90 13.97
N TYR A 56 -2.44 -7.65 12.66
CA TYR A 56 -3.73 -7.48 11.99
C TYR A 56 -3.81 -8.24 10.67
N VAL A 57 -4.94 -8.90 10.45
CA VAL A 57 -5.33 -9.51 9.17
C VAL A 57 -6.62 -8.86 8.69
N LEU A 58 -6.54 -8.04 7.64
CA LEU A 58 -7.65 -7.19 7.19
C LEU A 58 -7.97 -7.43 5.70
N PRO A 59 -8.88 -8.36 5.36
CA PRO A 59 -9.34 -8.50 3.99
C PRO A 59 -10.42 -7.47 3.64
N PHE A 60 -10.17 -6.68 2.59
CA PHE A 60 -11.07 -5.63 2.13
C PHE A 60 -11.79 -6.01 0.85
N ARG A 61 -13.13 -5.87 0.83
CA ARG A 61 -13.97 -5.89 -0.37
C ARG A 61 -14.21 -4.46 -0.91
N PRO A 62 -14.85 -4.31 -2.07
CA PRO A 62 -14.99 -2.99 -2.71
C PRO A 62 -15.62 -1.92 -1.86
N GLY A 63 -15.00 -0.75 -1.74
CA GLY A 63 -15.50 0.37 -0.93
C GLY A 63 -14.51 1.53 -0.85
N VAL A 64 -14.75 2.43 0.10
CA VAL A 64 -13.91 3.60 0.39
C VAL A 64 -13.29 3.44 1.78
N PHE A 65 -11.96 3.49 1.86
CA PHE A 65 -11.24 3.20 3.10
C PHE A 65 -10.16 4.24 3.39
N VAL A 66 -10.13 4.72 4.64
CA VAL A 66 -9.06 5.55 5.20
C VAL A 66 -8.46 4.85 6.40
N LEU A 67 -7.24 4.32 6.26
CA LEU A 67 -6.64 3.41 7.24
C LEU A 67 -5.22 3.85 7.63
N PRO A 68 -5.06 4.67 8.69
CA PRO A 68 -3.74 4.99 9.20
C PRO A 68 -3.18 3.87 10.08
N PHE A 69 -1.98 3.40 9.72
CA PHE A 69 -1.29 2.30 10.41
C PHE A 69 -0.10 2.82 11.21
N ARG A 70 -0.05 2.48 12.51
CA ARG A 70 1.12 2.64 13.40
C ARG A 70 1.96 1.35 13.44
N PRO A 71 3.17 1.37 14.02
CA PRO A 71 4.09 0.24 13.95
C PRO A 71 3.52 -1.10 14.37
N GLY A 72 3.68 -2.13 13.55
CA GLY A 72 3.13 -3.47 13.81
C GLY A 72 3.34 -4.42 12.63
N VAL A 73 2.63 -5.55 12.68
CA VAL A 73 2.63 -6.58 11.63
C VAL A 73 1.25 -6.62 10.97
N PHE A 74 1.19 -6.44 9.66
CA PHE A 74 -0.06 -6.31 8.93
C PHE A 74 -0.10 -7.16 7.67
N VAL A 75 -1.20 -7.89 7.49
CA VAL A 75 -1.54 -8.62 6.26
C VAL A 75 -2.85 -8.07 5.70
N LEU A 76 -2.78 -7.45 4.53
CA LEU A 76 -3.83 -6.53 4.07
C LEU A 76 -4.16 -6.78 2.58
N PRO A 77 -5.02 -7.76 2.25
CA PRO A 77 -5.45 -7.98 0.88
C PRO A 77 -6.59 -7.03 0.47
N PHE A 78 -6.37 -6.31 -0.63
CA PHE A 78 -7.31 -5.32 -1.17
C PHE A 78 -7.99 -5.79 -2.46
N ARG A 79 -9.31 -5.61 -2.54
CA ARG A 79 -10.14 -5.75 -3.74
C ARG A 79 -10.45 -4.37 -4.35
N PRO A 80 -11.10 -4.30 -5.53
CA PRO A 80 -11.31 -3.01 -6.20
C PRO A 80 -12.04 -1.97 -5.37
N GLY A 81 -11.48 -0.77 -5.24
CA GLY A 81 -12.04 0.31 -4.43
C GLY A 81 -11.13 1.53 -4.40
N VAL A 82 -11.44 2.45 -3.49
CA VAL A 82 -10.65 3.67 -3.23
C VAL A 82 -10.04 3.58 -1.84
N TYR A 83 -8.71 3.67 -1.76
CA TYR A 83 -7.98 3.47 -0.52
C TYR A 83 -6.96 4.58 -0.26
N VAL A 84 -6.97 5.11 0.97
CA VAL A 84 -5.96 6.04 1.49
C VAL A 84 -5.31 5.42 2.73
N LEU A 85 -4.05 5.01 2.59
CA LEU A 85 -3.37 4.14 3.57
C LEU A 85 -2.00 4.70 3.97
N PRO A 86 -1.92 5.57 4.99
CA PRO A 86 -0.63 6.01 5.51
C PRO A 86 0.00 4.95 6.43
N PHE A 87 1.23 4.55 6.08
CA PHE A 87 1.98 3.52 6.80
C PHE A 87 3.16 4.11 7.59
N ARG A 88 3.23 3.80 8.89
CA ARG A 88 4.39 4.05 9.77
C ARG A 88 5.30 2.81 9.86
N PRO A 89 6.54 2.94 10.40
CA PRO A 89 7.51 1.84 10.41
C PRO A 89 6.95 0.54 10.95
N GLY A 90 7.11 -0.57 10.23
CA GLY A 90 6.56 -1.87 10.59
C GLY A 90 6.82 -2.90 9.49
N VAL A 91 6.15 -4.05 9.59
CA VAL A 91 6.21 -5.13 8.59
C VAL A 91 4.83 -5.27 7.95
N TYR A 92 4.79 -5.11 6.62
CA TYR A 92 3.53 -5.12 5.88
C TYR A 92 3.59 -6.04 4.67
N VAL A 93 2.53 -6.85 4.50
CA VAL A 93 2.29 -7.68 3.32
C VAL A 93 0.97 -7.24 2.67
N LEU A 94 1.07 -6.74 1.45
CA LEU A 94 0.05 -5.88 0.83
C LEU A 94 -0.21 -6.29 -0.63
N PRO A 95 -1.12 -7.23 -0.90
CA PRO A 95 -1.56 -7.52 -2.26
C PRO A 95 -2.75 -6.64 -2.68
N PHE A 96 -2.59 -5.94 -3.80
CA PHE A 96 -3.56 -5.01 -4.37
C PHE A 96 -4.17 -5.54 -5.68
N ARG A 97 -5.51 -5.53 -5.76
CA ARG A 97 -6.29 -5.75 -6.99
C ARG A 97 -6.65 -4.40 -7.65
N PRO A 98 -7.16 -4.39 -8.90
CA PRO A 98 -7.45 -3.15 -9.63
C PRO A 98 -8.28 -2.14 -8.85
N GLY A 99 -7.82 -0.90 -8.74
CA GLY A 99 -8.48 0.16 -7.96
C GLY A 99 -7.66 1.45 -7.95
N VAL A 100 -8.04 2.38 -7.08
CA VAL A 100 -7.34 3.65 -6.87
C VAL A 100 -6.74 3.67 -5.46
N TYR A 101 -5.43 3.86 -5.37
CA TYR A 101 -4.69 3.76 -4.11
C TYR A 101 -3.75 4.94 -3.90
N VAL A 102 -3.80 5.53 -2.70
CA VAL A 102 -2.85 6.54 -2.22
C VAL A 102 -2.15 6.01 -0.97
N LEU A 103 -0.88 5.63 -1.10
CA LEU A 103 -0.15 4.88 -0.08
C LEU A 103 1.17 5.57 0.30
N PRO A 104 1.17 6.49 1.28
CA PRO A 104 2.41 7.06 1.78
C PRO A 104 3.12 6.12 2.76
N PHE A 105 4.39 5.82 2.47
CA PHE A 105 5.22 4.91 3.26
C PHE A 105 6.34 5.62 4.01
N ARG A 106 6.44 5.36 5.32
CA ARG A 106 7.59 5.71 6.18
C ARG A 106 8.59 4.54 6.27
N PRO A 107 9.83 4.77 6.74
CA PRO A 107 10.86 3.73 6.81
C PRO A 107 10.37 2.44 7.47
N GLY A 108 10.56 1.28 6.85
CA GLY A 108 10.06 -0.02 7.33
C GLY A 108 10.35 -1.12 6.32
N VAL A 109 9.73 -2.29 6.51
CA VAL A 109 9.83 -3.44 5.61
C VAL A 109 8.46 -3.68 4.95
N TYR A 110 8.43 -3.56 3.62
CA TYR A 110 7.19 -3.68 2.86
C TYR A 110 7.33 -4.68 1.71
N VAL A 111 6.36 -5.58 1.62
CA VAL A 111 6.17 -6.49 0.48
C VAL A 111 4.84 -6.13 -0.18
N LEU A 112 4.90 -5.45 -1.33
CA LEU A 112 3.71 -4.95 -2.04
C LEU A 112 3.56 -5.65 -3.39
N SER A 113 2.38 -6.19 -3.69
CA SER A 113 2.10 -6.81 -5.00
C SER A 113 0.95 -6.10 -5.70
N PHE A 114 1.21 -5.53 -6.88
CA PHE A 114 0.23 -4.69 -7.58
C PHE A 114 -0.32 -5.35 -8.84
N ARG A 115 -1.66 -5.35 -8.97
CA ARG A 115 -2.39 -5.66 -10.22
C ARG A 115 -2.81 -4.36 -10.94
N PRO A 116 -3.24 -4.41 -12.21
CA PRO A 116 -3.55 -3.21 -12.99
C PRO A 116 -4.50 -2.25 -12.30
N GLY A 117 -4.12 -0.98 -12.17
CA GLY A 117 -4.88 0.06 -11.46
C GLY A 117 -4.13 1.38 -11.46
N VAL A 118 -4.60 2.33 -10.63
CA VAL A 118 -3.98 3.65 -10.43
C VAL A 118 -3.41 3.73 -9.03
N TYR A 119 -2.11 3.99 -8.94
CA TYR A 119 -1.38 4.00 -7.66
C TYR A 119 -0.52 5.26 -7.51
N VAL A 120 -0.63 5.92 -6.37
CA VAL A 120 0.24 7.02 -5.95
C VAL A 120 0.96 6.60 -4.67
N LEU A 121 2.28 6.35 -4.78
CA LEU A 121 3.07 5.69 -3.72
C LEU A 121 4.30 6.54 -3.36
N PRO A 122 4.18 7.54 -2.45
CA PRO A 122 5.35 8.26 -1.98
C PRO A 122 6.14 7.45 -0.96
N PHE A 123 7.43 7.26 -1.23
CA PHE A 123 8.33 6.46 -0.40
C PHE A 123 9.37 7.31 0.34
N ARG A 124 9.53 7.04 1.64
CA ARG A 124 10.70 7.46 2.46
C ARG A 124 11.76 6.35 2.49
N PRO A 125 13.03 6.64 2.88
CA PRO A 125 14.08 5.64 2.97
C PRO A 125 13.62 4.40 3.75
N GLY A 126 13.85 3.19 3.27
CA GLY A 126 13.40 1.94 3.89
C GLY A 126 13.69 0.74 2.98
N VAL A 127 13.19 -0.44 3.32
CA VAL A 127 13.35 -1.65 2.50
C VAL A 127 12.00 -1.99 1.85
N TYR A 128 11.96 -1.98 0.52
CA TYR A 128 10.75 -2.23 -0.26
C TYR A 128 11.01 -3.31 -1.30
N VAL A 129 10.12 -4.29 -1.36
CA VAL A 129 10.09 -5.32 -2.41
C VAL A 129 8.77 -5.20 -3.17
N LEU A 130 8.86 -4.78 -4.43
CA LEU A 130 7.70 -4.29 -5.19
C LEU A 130 7.58 -4.97 -6.57
N PRO A 131 6.87 -6.11 -6.67
CA PRO A 131 6.40 -6.65 -7.94
C PRO A 131 5.22 -5.85 -8.54
N PHE A 132 5.42 -5.32 -9.75
CA PHE A 132 4.39 -4.61 -10.51
C PHE A 132 3.89 -5.40 -11.74
N ARG A 133 2.56 -5.42 -11.94
CA ARG A 133 1.87 -5.77 -13.20
C ARG A 133 1.45 -4.49 -13.96
N PRO A 134 1.03 -4.57 -15.24
CA PRO A 134 0.68 -3.41 -16.07
C PRO A 134 -0.30 -2.46 -15.39
N GLY A 135 -0.06 -1.14 -15.39
CA GLY A 135 -0.93 -0.16 -14.74
C GLY A 135 -0.36 1.25 -14.82
N VAL A 136 -0.99 2.19 -14.09
CA VAL A 136 -0.52 3.58 -13.97
C VAL A 136 0.03 3.80 -12.56
N PHE A 137 1.31 4.14 -12.48
CA PHE A 137 2.02 4.29 -11.20
C PHE A 137 2.76 5.64 -11.13
N VAL A 138 2.56 6.35 -10.02
CA VAL A 138 3.32 7.55 -9.66
C VAL A 138 4.09 7.27 -8.37
N LEU A 139 5.42 7.13 -8.47
CA LEU A 139 6.28 6.65 -7.38
C LEU A 139 7.39 7.67 -7.05
N PRO A 140 7.13 8.69 -6.22
CA PRO A 140 8.19 9.60 -5.80
C PRO A 140 9.06 8.95 -4.71
N PHE A 141 10.37 8.91 -4.97
CA PHE A 141 11.36 8.32 -4.06
C PHE A 141 12.19 9.40 -3.36
N ARG A 142 12.46 9.19 -2.07
CA ARG A 142 13.52 9.89 -1.31
C ARG A 142 14.79 9.01 -1.29
N PRO A 143 15.97 9.53 -0.88
CA PRO A 143 17.18 8.73 -0.74
C PRO A 143 16.96 7.45 0.07
N GLY A 144 17.44 6.30 -0.37
CA GLY A 144 17.25 5.00 0.31
C GLY A 144 17.68 3.81 -0.56
N VAL A 145 17.37 2.59 -0.12
CA VAL A 145 17.61 1.34 -0.85
C VAL A 145 16.29 0.81 -1.39
N TYR A 146 16.15 0.69 -2.71
CA TYR A 146 14.93 0.24 -3.35
C TYR A 146 15.21 -0.92 -4.30
N VAL A 147 14.47 -2.02 -4.14
CA VAL A 147 14.50 -3.17 -5.05
C VAL A 147 13.15 -3.28 -5.74
N LEU A 148 13.09 -2.81 -6.98
CA LEU A 148 11.87 -2.75 -7.78
C LEU A 148 11.92 -3.83 -8.85
N PHE A 149 10.85 -4.60 -9.03
CA PHE A 149 10.76 -5.59 -10.09
C PHE A 149 9.57 -5.29 -11.01
N PHE A 150 9.85 -4.89 -12.25
CA PHE A 150 8.83 -4.61 -13.27
C PHE A 150 8.64 -5.84 -14.16
N PHE A 151 7.47 -6.48 -14.08
CA PHE A 151 7.26 -7.77 -14.76
C PHE A 151 6.63 -7.66 -16.16
N ARG A 152 5.94 -6.54 -16.50
CA ARG A 152 5.18 -6.34 -17.76
C ARG A 152 4.96 -4.84 -18.11
N PRO A 153 4.54 -4.49 -19.35
CA PRO A 153 4.39 -3.10 -19.81
C PRO A 153 3.38 -2.27 -19.00
N GLY A 154 3.68 -1.00 -18.74
CA GLY A 154 2.81 -0.06 -18.04
C GLY A 154 3.32 1.38 -18.16
N VAL A 155 2.59 2.33 -17.55
CA VAL A 155 2.99 3.75 -17.49
C VAL A 155 3.52 4.05 -16.09
N PHE A 156 4.79 4.44 -16.02
CA PHE A 156 5.48 4.72 -14.76
C PHE A 156 6.07 6.13 -14.76
N VAL A 157 5.76 6.91 -13.71
CA VAL A 157 6.37 8.20 -13.43
C VAL A 157 7.19 8.08 -12.15
N LEU A 158 8.52 8.13 -12.28
CA LEU A 158 9.46 7.83 -11.19
C LEU A 158 10.42 9.01 -10.94
N PRO A 159 10.03 10.03 -10.16
CA PRO A 159 10.97 11.07 -9.77
C PRO A 159 11.93 10.57 -8.69
N PHE A 160 13.22 10.61 -9.00
CA PHE A 160 14.29 10.15 -8.11
C PHE A 160 15.00 11.30 -7.40
N ARG A 161 15.49 11.01 -6.19
CA ARG A 161 16.47 11.81 -5.44
C ARG A 161 17.72 10.94 -5.22
N PRO A 162 18.90 11.49 -4.86
CA PRO A 162 20.14 10.70 -4.74
C PRO A 162 19.97 9.47 -3.84
N GLY A 163 20.35 8.27 -4.27
CA GLY A 163 20.17 7.01 -3.52
C GLY A 163 20.71 5.79 -4.28
N VAL A 164 20.46 4.57 -3.80
CA VAL A 164 20.83 3.31 -4.49
C VAL A 164 19.57 2.63 -5.00
N TYR A 165 19.49 2.45 -6.31
CA TYR A 165 18.33 1.88 -7.00
C TYR A 165 18.75 0.71 -7.89
N VAL A 166 18.07 -0.43 -7.76
CA VAL A 166 18.21 -1.57 -8.67
C VAL A 166 16.91 -1.72 -9.46
N LEU A 167 16.98 -1.45 -10.77
CA LEU A 167 15.81 -1.31 -11.63
C LEU A 167 15.92 -2.14 -12.93
N PRO A 168 15.47 -3.41 -12.91
CA PRO A 168 15.23 -4.17 -14.13
C PRO A 168 13.95 -3.69 -14.83
N PHE A 169 14.08 -3.01 -15.96
CA PHE A 169 12.96 -2.58 -16.80
C PHE A 169 12.63 -3.60 -17.89
N ARG A 170 11.33 -3.78 -18.16
CA ARG A 170 10.77 -4.51 -19.32
C ARG A 170 10.04 -3.51 -20.22
N PRO A 171 9.66 -3.85 -21.48
CA PRO A 171 9.07 -2.89 -22.43
C PRO A 171 7.89 -2.12 -21.85
N GLY A 172 7.84 -0.80 -22.02
CA GLY A 172 6.81 0.09 -21.45
C GLY A 172 7.11 1.57 -21.70
N VAL A 173 6.30 2.47 -21.13
CA VAL A 173 6.54 3.93 -21.15
C VAL A 173 7.01 4.37 -19.77
N HIS A 174 8.23 4.91 -19.72
CA HIS A 174 8.88 5.33 -18.48
C HIS A 174 9.30 6.81 -18.56
N VAL A 175 8.89 7.60 -17.58
CA VAL A 175 9.33 8.99 -17.40
C VAL A 175 10.19 9.07 -16.13
N LEU A 176 11.48 9.36 -16.31
CA LEU A 176 12.50 9.25 -15.25
C LEU A 176 13.26 10.59 -15.07
N PRO A 177 12.71 11.56 -14.33
CA PRO A 177 13.49 12.74 -13.95
C PRO A 177 14.52 12.37 -12.88
N PHE A 178 15.80 12.56 -13.20
CA PHE A 178 16.92 12.24 -12.34
C PHE A 178 17.50 13.49 -11.64
N ARG A 179 18.08 13.28 -10.46
CA ARG A 179 19.02 14.21 -9.80
C ARG A 179 20.35 13.47 -9.58
N PRO A 180 21.49 14.13 -9.28
CA PRO A 180 22.78 13.43 -9.12
C PRO A 180 22.73 12.27 -8.12
N GLY A 181 23.27 11.10 -8.45
CA GLY A 181 23.19 9.87 -7.63
C GLY A 181 23.78 8.65 -8.34
N VAL A 182 23.77 7.47 -7.68
CA VAL A 182 24.26 6.21 -8.25
C VAL A 182 23.08 5.34 -8.70
N TYR A 183 23.00 5.06 -10.00
CA TYR A 183 21.87 4.34 -10.60
C TYR A 183 22.38 3.09 -11.32
N VAL A 184 21.75 1.94 -11.06
CA VAL A 184 21.95 0.72 -11.85
C VAL A 184 20.66 0.43 -12.61
N LEU A 185 20.66 0.80 -13.90
CA LEU A 185 19.51 0.66 -14.80
C LEU A 185 19.76 -0.48 -15.77
N LEU A 186 18.86 -1.46 -15.82
CA LEU A 186 18.95 -2.58 -16.74
C LEU A 186 17.77 -2.53 -17.71
N PHE A 187 18.04 -2.06 -18.93
CA PHE A 187 17.02 -1.84 -19.94
C PHE A 187 16.87 -3.03 -20.89
N ARG A 188 15.64 -3.30 -21.31
CA ARG A 188 15.26 -4.14 -22.47
C ARG A 188 14.49 -3.23 -23.46
N PRO A 189 14.13 -3.63 -24.68
CA PRO A 189 13.54 -2.73 -25.67
C PRO A 189 12.30 -1.97 -25.15
N GLY A 190 12.20 -0.65 -25.36
CA GLY A 190 11.11 0.20 -24.85
C GLY A 190 11.30 1.69 -25.18
N VAL A 191 10.34 2.54 -24.82
CA VAL A 191 10.40 4.00 -25.03
C VAL A 191 10.71 4.69 -23.70
N TYR A 192 11.80 5.47 -23.68
CA TYR A 192 12.35 6.11 -22.49
C TYR A 192 12.42 7.61 -22.68
N VAL A 193 11.92 8.38 -21.72
CA VAL A 193 12.06 9.85 -21.70
C VAL A 193 12.89 10.25 -20.49
N LEU A 194 14.07 10.80 -20.76
CA LEU A 194 15.04 11.28 -19.77
C LEU A 194 15.11 12.81 -19.82
N PRO A 195 14.34 13.53 -18.99
CA PRO A 195 14.57 14.95 -18.82
C PRO A 195 15.82 15.15 -17.95
N PHE A 196 16.78 15.91 -18.47
CA PHE A 196 17.95 16.40 -17.74
C PHE A 196 17.57 17.56 -16.82
#